data_AF-A0A7W7T2Q7-F1
#
_entry.id   AF-A0A7W7T2Q7-F1
#
_cell.length_a   1.000
_cell.length_b   1.000
_cell.length_c   1.000
_cell.angle_alpha   90.00
_cell.angle_beta   90.00
_cell.angle_gamma   90.00
#
_symmetry.space_group_name_H-M   'P 1'
#
loop_
_entity.id
_entity.type
_entity.pdbx_description
1 polymer ?
#
loop_
_entity_poly.entity_id
_entity_poly.type
_entity_poly.pdbx_seq_one_letter_code
_entity_poly.pdbx_strand_id
1 'polypeptide(L)'
;MIRKTVLTVVVAMLLITIVAVPAEGAARGVLVDNGCVGVSGIFDPRWKMHPHTYGCAISPLWVTYDGRYQNFERGQMVWSPGKGDYMVISGWWSSFAYGGTTSFKLDLEWGTSAPFAYERWHIRLDRDNQLGLAEGTCFVVAGSRCHPTSGSASFTDTVLWPGAIAPGHSYQLKVRGCHSHYDCPEGWTIPVWLWF
;
A
#
# COMPACT_ATOMS: atom_id res chain seq x y z
N MET A 1 -44.56 -30.53 -42.94
CA MET A 1 -43.16 -30.41 -43.39
C MET A 1 -42.35 -29.77 -42.28
N ILE A 2 -41.49 -30.52 -41.59
CA ILE A 2 -40.67 -30.05 -40.46
C ILE A 2 -39.21 -30.05 -40.95
N ARG A 3 -38.62 -28.86 -41.13
CA ARG A 3 -37.20 -28.71 -41.47
C ARG A 3 -36.38 -28.75 -40.17
N LYS A 4 -35.52 -29.75 -40.04
CA LYS A 4 -34.48 -29.84 -39.00
C LYS A 4 -33.26 -29.04 -39.46
N THR A 5 -32.91 -27.99 -38.74
CA THR A 5 -31.67 -27.22 -38.95
C THR A 5 -30.60 -27.80 -38.04
N VAL A 6 -29.53 -28.34 -38.62
CA VAL A 6 -28.37 -28.91 -37.91
C VAL A 6 -27.41 -27.76 -37.62
N LEU A 7 -27.12 -27.52 -36.34
CA LEU A 7 -26.17 -26.51 -35.88
C LEU A 7 -24.80 -27.16 -35.68
N THR A 8 -23.86 -26.89 -36.59
CA THR A 8 -22.48 -27.35 -36.50
C THR A 8 -21.69 -26.43 -35.55
N VAL A 9 -21.31 -26.94 -34.38
CA VAL A 9 -20.45 -26.23 -33.42
C VAL A 9 -19.00 -26.46 -33.81
N VAL A 10 -18.33 -25.41 -34.30
CA VAL A 10 -16.89 -25.42 -34.57
C VAL A 10 -16.16 -25.02 -33.29
N VAL A 11 -15.54 -26.00 -32.63
CA VAL A 11 -14.68 -25.78 -31.46
C VAL A 11 -13.30 -25.37 -31.97
N ALA A 12 -13.00 -24.07 -31.94
CA ALA A 12 -11.66 -23.57 -32.21
C ALA A 12 -10.77 -23.79 -30.97
N MET A 13 -9.86 -24.75 -31.06
CA MET A 13 -8.81 -24.97 -30.07
C MET A 13 -7.83 -23.78 -30.08
N LEU A 14 -7.91 -22.94 -29.06
CA LEU A 14 -6.98 -21.85 -28.83
C LEU A 14 -5.69 -22.43 -28.22
N LEU A 15 -4.63 -22.53 -29.02
CA LEU A 15 -3.28 -22.85 -28.52
C LEU A 15 -2.76 -21.66 -27.70
N ILE A 16 -2.66 -21.82 -26.38
CA ILE A 16 -2.00 -20.84 -25.51
C ILE A 16 -0.51 -21.17 -25.48
N THR A 17 0.29 -20.40 -26.21
CA THR A 17 1.75 -20.42 -26.09
C THR A 17 2.16 -19.74 -24.80
N ILE A 18 2.60 -20.51 -23.81
CA ILE A 18 3.17 -20.00 -22.57
C ILE A 18 4.57 -19.47 -22.90
N VAL A 19 4.70 -18.15 -23.03
CA VAL A 19 6.02 -17.51 -23.09
C VAL A 19 6.57 -17.45 -21.67
N ALA A 20 7.61 -18.22 -21.39
CA ALA A 20 8.35 -18.13 -20.14
C ALA A 20 9.05 -16.77 -20.09
N VAL A 21 8.52 -15.86 -19.28
CA VAL A 21 9.18 -14.57 -19.01
C VAL A 21 10.39 -14.87 -18.12
N PRO A 22 11.62 -14.48 -18.50
CA PRO A 22 12.79 -14.67 -17.64
C PRO A 22 12.56 -13.92 -16.33
N ALA A 23 12.79 -14.61 -15.21
CA ALA A 23 12.77 -13.98 -13.89
C ALA A 23 13.89 -12.94 -13.84
N GLU A 24 13.54 -11.67 -13.99
CA GLU A 24 14.46 -10.57 -13.77
C GLU A 24 15.03 -10.70 -12.35
N GLY A 25 16.35 -10.84 -12.28
CA GLY A 25 17.07 -11.14 -11.05
C GLY A 25 16.76 -10.08 -10.00
N ALA A 26 16.19 -10.51 -8.87
CA ALA A 26 16.08 -9.70 -7.68
C ALA A 26 17.48 -9.12 -7.37
N ALA A 27 17.58 -7.79 -7.34
CA ALA A 27 18.82 -7.13 -6.98
C ALA A 27 19.25 -7.66 -5.60
N ARG A 28 20.40 -8.36 -5.54
CA ARG A 28 20.98 -8.83 -4.28
C ARG A 28 21.26 -7.61 -3.42
N GLY A 29 20.45 -7.43 -2.37
CA GLY A 29 20.69 -6.42 -1.36
C GLY A 29 22.06 -6.66 -0.73
N VAL A 30 22.93 -5.65 -0.75
CA VAL A 30 24.15 -5.65 0.05
C VAL A 30 23.73 -5.50 1.50
N LEU A 31 24.11 -6.46 2.35
CA LEU A 31 23.95 -6.33 3.79
C LEU A 31 24.86 -5.19 4.26
N VAL A 32 24.27 -4.20 4.90
CA VAL A 32 24.97 -3.12 5.60
C VAL A 32 24.92 -3.47 7.09
N ASP A 33 25.96 -3.10 7.85
CA ASP A 33 26.20 -3.50 9.24
C ASP A 33 24.94 -3.68 10.12
N ASN A 34 24.98 -4.70 11.00
CA ASN A 34 23.89 -5.15 11.88
C ASN A 34 22.74 -5.94 11.22
N GLY A 35 22.96 -6.50 10.01
CA GLY A 35 21.96 -7.35 9.34
C GLY A 35 20.87 -6.57 8.60
N CYS A 36 21.03 -5.26 8.48
CA CYS A 36 20.11 -4.39 7.77
C CYS A 36 20.44 -4.41 6.26
N VAL A 37 19.43 -4.49 5.41
CA VAL A 37 19.62 -4.34 3.96
C VAL A 37 19.70 -2.85 3.64
N GLY A 38 20.50 -2.47 2.63
CA GLY A 38 20.53 -1.08 2.16
C GLY A 38 19.14 -0.60 1.69
N VAL A 39 18.72 0.58 2.16
CA VAL A 39 17.60 1.34 1.60
C VAL A 39 18.14 2.17 0.45
N SER A 40 17.52 2.10 -0.72
CA SER A 40 18.02 2.81 -1.90
C SER A 40 16.91 3.33 -2.79
N GLY A 41 17.28 4.22 -3.71
CA GLY A 41 16.38 4.79 -4.70
C GLY A 41 15.28 5.64 -4.05
N ILE A 42 14.04 5.39 -4.47
CA ILE A 42 12.89 6.25 -4.15
C ILE A 42 12.47 6.22 -2.67
N PHE A 43 12.90 5.22 -1.91
CA PHE A 43 12.59 5.08 -0.48
C PHE A 43 13.60 5.77 0.44
N ASP A 44 14.83 6.01 -0.03
CA ASP A 44 15.91 6.55 0.80
C ASP A 44 15.57 7.93 1.40
N PRO A 45 15.04 8.92 0.65
CA PRO A 45 14.66 10.19 1.24
C PRO A 45 13.63 10.04 2.37
N ARG A 46 12.65 9.14 2.21
CA ARG A 46 11.61 8.95 3.23
C ARG A 46 12.12 8.22 4.45
N TRP A 47 12.91 7.18 4.27
CA TRP A 47 13.51 6.46 5.38
C TRP A 47 14.41 7.36 6.21
N LYS A 48 15.20 8.24 5.57
CA LYS A 48 16.03 9.26 6.24
C LYS A 48 15.23 10.31 7.01
N MET A 49 14.00 10.61 6.62
CA MET A 49 13.12 11.52 7.39
C MET A 49 12.60 10.87 8.68
N HIS A 50 12.55 9.54 8.75
CA HIS A 50 12.01 8.80 9.90
C HIS A 50 12.84 7.53 10.23
N PRO A 51 14.16 7.66 10.51
CA PRO A 51 15.07 6.52 10.59
C PRO A 51 14.73 5.55 11.71
N HIS A 52 14.13 6.04 12.80
CA HIS A 52 13.72 5.23 13.95
C HIS A 52 12.30 4.68 13.84
N THR A 53 11.54 5.06 12.83
CA THR A 53 10.13 4.69 12.74
C THR A 53 9.97 3.29 12.14
N TYR A 54 10.56 3.08 10.97
CA TYR A 54 10.44 1.83 10.22
C TYR A 54 11.34 0.71 10.76
N GLY A 55 12.42 1.07 11.46
CA GLY A 55 13.49 0.14 11.82
C GLY A 55 14.41 -0.15 10.61
N CYS A 56 15.14 -1.25 10.70
CA CYS A 56 16.00 -1.70 9.60
C CYS A 56 15.18 -2.22 8.41
N ALA A 57 15.68 -2.00 7.20
CA ALA A 57 15.16 -2.72 6.05
C ALA A 57 15.57 -4.19 6.14
N ILE A 58 14.60 -5.08 6.00
CA ILE A 58 14.76 -6.54 6.17
C ILE A 58 14.60 -7.29 4.84
N SER A 59 14.35 -6.57 3.75
CA SER A 59 14.28 -7.14 2.41
C SER A 59 15.07 -6.29 1.42
N PRO A 60 15.49 -6.87 0.27
CA PRO A 60 15.86 -6.06 -0.88
C PRO A 60 14.65 -5.26 -1.39
N LEU A 61 14.91 -4.34 -2.31
CA LEU A 61 13.90 -3.67 -3.11
C LEU A 61 13.28 -4.67 -4.09
N TRP A 62 11.98 -4.91 -3.98
CA TRP A 62 11.22 -5.79 -4.88
C TRP A 62 10.49 -4.97 -5.94
N VAL A 63 10.45 -5.50 -7.16
CA VAL A 63 9.69 -4.95 -8.28
C VAL A 63 8.37 -5.70 -8.40
N THR A 64 7.27 -4.97 -8.58
CA THR A 64 5.95 -5.51 -8.88
C THR A 64 5.52 -5.07 -10.27
N TYR A 65 4.41 -5.62 -10.76
CA TYR A 65 3.84 -5.22 -12.04
C TYR A 65 3.54 -3.71 -12.12
N ASP A 66 3.15 -3.13 -11.00
CA ASP A 66 2.60 -1.78 -10.88
C ASP A 66 3.47 -0.83 -10.04
N GLY A 67 4.68 -1.26 -9.64
CA GLY A 67 5.58 -0.45 -8.83
C GLY A 67 6.69 -1.23 -8.13
N ARG A 68 7.01 -0.82 -6.89
CA ARG A 68 8.09 -1.39 -6.09
C ARG A 68 7.74 -1.38 -4.61
N TYR A 69 8.33 -2.26 -3.82
CA TYR A 69 8.22 -2.22 -2.36
C TYR A 69 9.49 -2.68 -1.64
N GLN A 70 9.63 -2.29 -0.38
CA GLN A 70 10.68 -2.78 0.52
C GLN A 70 10.10 -2.94 1.93
N ASN A 71 10.42 -4.05 2.58
CA ASN A 71 10.00 -4.36 3.94
C ASN A 71 11.01 -3.86 4.95
N PHE A 72 10.49 -3.42 6.09
CA PHE A 72 11.23 -2.95 7.25
C PHE A 72 10.75 -3.69 8.50
N GLU A 73 11.53 -3.69 9.56
CA GLU A 73 11.20 -4.40 10.82
C GLU A 73 9.82 -4.05 11.37
N ARG A 74 9.41 -2.78 11.24
CA ARG A 74 8.12 -2.28 11.74
C ARG A 74 7.19 -1.79 10.65
N GLY A 75 7.52 -1.99 9.38
CA GLY A 75 6.81 -1.30 8.30
C GLY A 75 7.08 -1.80 6.90
N GLN A 76 6.46 -1.12 5.95
CA GLN A 76 6.72 -1.32 4.53
C GLN A 76 6.61 0.02 3.82
N MET A 77 7.47 0.21 2.82
CA MET A 77 7.33 1.29 1.84
C MET A 77 7.03 0.71 0.47
N VAL A 78 6.20 1.41 -0.27
CA VAL A 78 5.69 1.04 -1.57
C VAL A 78 5.73 2.26 -2.47
N TRP A 79 6.10 2.12 -3.73
CA TRP A 79 6.03 3.19 -4.73
C TRP A 79 5.04 2.80 -5.82
N SER A 80 4.08 3.69 -6.10
CA SER A 80 2.99 3.47 -7.06
C SER A 80 3.06 4.51 -8.20
N PRO A 81 3.90 4.28 -9.24
CA PRO A 81 4.11 5.24 -10.33
C PRO A 81 2.81 5.65 -11.04
N GLY A 82 1.85 4.72 -11.18
CA GLY A 82 0.55 5.00 -11.78
C GLY A 82 -0.35 5.94 -10.96
N LYS A 83 0.18 6.56 -9.90
CA LYS A 83 -0.48 7.52 -9.01
C LYS A 83 0.32 8.81 -8.83
N GLY A 84 1.43 8.94 -9.55
CA GLY A 84 2.37 10.06 -9.49
C GLY A 84 3.81 9.58 -9.32
N ASP A 85 4.76 10.33 -9.86
CA ASP A 85 6.17 9.93 -9.93
C ASP A 85 6.79 9.76 -8.54
N TYR A 86 6.29 10.50 -7.55
CA TYR A 86 6.75 10.48 -6.17
C TYR A 86 5.71 9.90 -5.20
N MET A 87 4.75 9.11 -5.70
CA MET A 87 3.73 8.48 -4.88
C MET A 87 4.29 7.25 -4.15
N VAL A 88 5.16 7.54 -3.18
CA VAL A 88 5.61 6.57 -2.18
C VAL A 88 4.57 6.53 -1.08
N ILE A 89 4.09 5.36 -0.71
CA ILE A 89 3.25 5.11 0.46
C ILE A 89 4.08 4.33 1.46
N SER A 90 4.02 4.70 2.72
CA SER A 90 4.77 4.07 3.79
C SER A 90 3.86 3.87 4.98
N GLY A 91 3.83 2.66 5.51
CA GLY A 91 3.10 2.34 6.71
C GLY A 91 4.00 1.68 7.73
N TRP A 92 3.69 1.91 9.00
CA TRP A 92 4.37 1.26 10.11
C TRP A 92 3.42 1.06 11.27
N TRP A 93 3.80 0.18 12.18
CA TRP A 93 3.11 0.00 13.44
C TRP A 93 4.00 0.44 14.60
N SER A 94 3.35 0.84 15.69
CA SER A 94 4.00 1.11 16.96
C SER A 94 3.13 0.64 18.11
N SER A 95 3.75 0.35 19.25
CA SER A 95 3.05 0.08 20.50
C SER A 95 3.22 1.25 21.47
N PHE A 96 2.22 1.46 22.30
CA PHE A 96 2.24 2.48 23.35
C PHE A 96 1.48 1.97 24.57
N ALA A 97 1.86 2.44 25.76
CA ALA A 97 1.13 2.12 26.98
C ALA A 97 -0.03 3.10 27.15
N TYR A 98 -1.24 2.59 27.35
CA TYR A 98 -2.43 3.39 27.64
C TYR A 98 -3.29 2.67 28.67
N GLY A 99 -3.63 3.34 29.78
CA GLY A 99 -4.45 2.72 30.83
C GLY A 99 -3.86 1.46 31.46
N GLY A 100 -2.53 1.29 31.44
CA GLY A 100 -1.85 0.09 31.97
C GLY A 100 -1.86 -1.11 31.00
N THR A 101 -2.40 -0.97 29.79
CA THR A 101 -2.34 -1.99 28.74
C THR A 101 -1.47 -1.53 27.58
N THR A 102 -0.88 -2.49 26.87
CA THR A 102 -0.20 -2.23 25.60
C THR A 102 -1.26 -2.06 24.51
N SER A 103 -1.26 -0.88 23.90
CA SER A 103 -2.08 -0.55 22.74
C SER A 103 -1.21 -0.47 21.49
N PHE A 104 -1.83 -0.63 20.33
CA PHE A 104 -1.14 -0.60 19.03
C PHE A 104 -1.71 0.49 18.15
N LYS A 105 -0.86 1.02 17.28
CA LYS A 105 -1.17 2.10 16.37
C LYS A 105 -0.61 1.76 15.00
N LEU A 106 -1.40 2.02 13.97
CA LEU A 106 -0.95 2.02 12.58
C LEU A 106 -0.82 3.46 12.10
N ASP A 107 0.29 3.74 11.44
CA ASP A 107 0.53 5.02 10.81
C ASP A 107 0.75 4.82 9.32
N LEU A 108 0.33 5.81 8.53
CA LEU A 108 0.39 5.80 7.09
C LEU A 108 0.79 7.18 6.57
N GLU A 109 1.78 7.22 5.70
CA GLU A 109 2.21 8.44 5.01
C GLU A 109 2.27 8.19 3.51
N TRP A 110 1.96 9.21 2.72
CA TRP A 110 2.09 9.15 1.28
C TRP A 110 2.72 10.40 0.69
N GLY A 111 3.40 10.18 -0.43
CA GLY A 111 4.17 11.17 -1.15
C GLY A 111 3.29 11.97 -2.09
N THR A 112 3.94 12.67 -3.02
CA THR A 112 3.20 13.53 -3.93
C THR A 112 2.60 12.78 -5.09
N SER A 113 1.39 13.16 -5.46
CA SER A 113 0.68 12.63 -6.62
C SER A 113 1.04 13.33 -7.93
N ALA A 114 2.01 14.25 -7.93
CA ALA A 114 2.36 14.99 -9.13
C ALA A 114 2.62 14.03 -10.31
N PRO A 115 2.06 14.31 -11.50
CA PRO A 115 1.39 15.57 -11.90
C PRO A 115 -0.09 15.69 -11.51
N PHE A 116 -0.69 14.68 -10.89
CA PHE A 116 -2.09 14.72 -10.48
C PHE A 116 -2.30 15.64 -9.28
N ALA A 117 -3.33 16.47 -9.35
CA ALA A 117 -3.75 17.36 -8.28
C ALA A 117 -5.10 16.90 -7.73
N TYR A 118 -5.09 16.38 -6.51
CA TYR A 118 -6.29 15.92 -5.81
C TYR A 118 -6.69 16.92 -4.73
N GLU A 119 -7.99 17.01 -4.49
CA GLU A 119 -8.54 17.81 -3.39
C GLU A 119 -8.69 16.98 -2.13
N ARG A 120 -8.79 15.66 -2.28
CA ARG A 120 -9.12 14.72 -1.21
C ARG A 120 -8.37 13.42 -1.35
N TRP A 121 -8.25 12.74 -0.22
CA TRP A 121 -7.65 11.43 -0.13
C TRP A 121 -8.60 10.47 0.58
N HIS A 122 -8.91 9.35 -0.06
CA HIS A 122 -9.58 8.25 0.61
C HIS A 122 -8.51 7.24 1.05
N ILE A 123 -8.63 6.79 2.29
CA ILE A 123 -7.73 5.83 2.89
C ILE A 123 -8.56 4.63 3.32
N ARG A 124 -8.02 3.44 3.04
CA ARG A 124 -8.68 2.20 3.39
C ARG A 124 -7.75 1.27 4.12
N LEU A 125 -8.26 0.72 5.22
CA LEU A 125 -7.64 -0.30 6.05
C LEU A 125 -8.47 -1.59 5.94
N ASP A 126 -7.82 -2.66 5.48
CA ASP A 126 -8.35 -4.02 5.52
C ASP A 126 -7.53 -4.84 6.54
N ARG A 127 -8.14 -5.79 7.27
CA ARG A 127 -7.44 -6.77 8.13
C ARG A 127 -7.80 -8.17 7.67
N ASP A 128 -6.82 -9.05 7.51
CA ASP A 128 -7.04 -10.45 7.13
C ASP A 128 -7.92 -10.61 5.88
N ASN A 129 -7.69 -9.73 4.91
CA ASN A 129 -8.46 -9.63 3.66
C ASN A 129 -9.97 -9.33 3.85
N GLN A 130 -10.40 -8.96 5.06
CA GLN A 130 -11.74 -8.43 5.29
C GLN A 130 -11.81 -6.99 4.79
N LEU A 131 -12.64 -6.79 3.78
CA LEU A 131 -12.78 -5.52 3.08
C LEU A 131 -13.43 -4.46 3.98
N GLY A 132 -12.80 -3.29 4.09
CA GLY A 132 -13.41 -2.06 4.58
C GLY A 132 -13.54 -1.97 6.09
N LEU A 133 -12.62 -2.57 6.85
CA LEU A 133 -12.62 -2.44 8.31
C LEU A 133 -12.48 -1.01 8.78
N ALA A 134 -11.87 -0.13 7.99
CA ALA A 134 -12.12 1.29 8.11
C ALA A 134 -11.91 1.92 6.72
N GLU A 135 -12.92 2.67 6.25
CA GLU A 135 -12.72 3.64 5.18
C GLU A 135 -12.76 5.03 5.82
N GLY A 136 -11.63 5.71 5.74
CA GLY A 136 -11.49 7.09 6.18
C GLY A 136 -11.43 8.00 4.96
N THR A 137 -12.06 9.16 5.07
CA THR A 137 -11.82 10.26 4.13
C THR A 137 -10.97 11.30 4.84
N CYS A 138 -9.80 11.62 4.29
CA CYS A 138 -9.04 12.76 4.74
C CYS A 138 -9.34 13.96 3.85
N PHE A 139 -9.90 15.00 4.47
CA PHE A 139 -10.18 16.27 3.81
C PHE A 139 -9.01 17.23 4.01
N VAL A 140 -8.65 17.93 2.94
CA VAL A 140 -7.77 19.10 3.01
C VAL A 140 -8.62 20.29 3.48
N VAL A 141 -8.87 20.40 4.78
CA VAL A 141 -9.39 21.64 5.38
C VAL A 141 -8.21 22.43 5.98
N ALA A 142 -8.26 23.75 6.01
CA ALA A 142 -7.20 24.56 6.63
C ALA A 142 -6.94 24.09 8.08
N GLY A 143 -5.72 23.60 8.36
CA GLY A 143 -5.35 23.01 9.66
C GLY A 143 -5.40 21.46 9.74
N SER A 144 -5.82 20.79 8.67
CA SER A 144 -5.77 19.33 8.56
C SER A 144 -4.34 18.84 8.31
N ARG A 145 -3.98 17.66 8.82
CA ARG A 145 -2.66 17.04 8.59
C ARG A 145 -2.46 16.45 7.19
N CYS A 146 -3.50 16.48 6.35
CA CYS A 146 -3.45 16.06 4.96
C CYS A 146 -3.23 17.28 4.07
N HIS A 147 -2.07 17.32 3.40
CA HIS A 147 -1.73 18.34 2.43
C HIS A 147 -2.36 17.98 1.06
N PRO A 148 -2.72 18.93 0.19
CA PRO A 148 -3.34 18.61 -1.10
C PRO A 148 -2.41 17.82 -2.01
N THR A 149 -1.10 18.03 -1.88
CA THR A 149 -0.10 17.33 -2.68
C THR A 149 0.58 16.18 -1.96
N SER A 150 0.34 15.93 -0.67
CA SER A 150 0.96 14.83 0.11
C SER A 150 0.19 14.63 1.42
N GLY A 151 0.35 13.53 2.14
CA GLY A 151 -0.40 13.42 3.40
C GLY A 151 0.13 12.43 4.39
N SER A 152 -0.33 12.60 5.62
CA SER A 152 -0.13 11.66 6.72
C SER A 152 -1.48 11.36 7.35
N ALA A 153 -1.72 10.09 7.62
CA ALA A 153 -2.86 9.58 8.36
C ALA A 153 -2.37 8.68 9.49
N SER A 154 -3.04 8.77 10.62
CA SER A 154 -2.67 8.06 11.84
C SER A 154 -3.91 7.37 12.38
N PHE A 155 -3.83 6.05 12.54
CA PHE A 155 -4.90 5.22 13.06
C PHE A 155 -4.52 4.81 14.48
N THR A 156 -4.89 5.68 15.42
CA THR A 156 -4.82 5.41 16.86
C THR A 156 -6.07 4.67 17.29
N ASP A 157 -5.92 3.73 18.21
CA ASP A 157 -7.02 2.94 18.74
C ASP A 157 -8.06 3.82 19.48
N THR A 158 -9.12 4.21 18.78
CA THR A 158 -10.52 4.23 19.24
C THR A 158 -11.43 4.28 18.01
N VAL A 159 -11.25 3.37 17.05
CA VAL A 159 -12.32 3.14 16.07
C VAL A 159 -13.10 1.94 16.59
N LEU A 160 -14.34 2.19 17.02
CA LEU A 160 -15.25 1.18 17.58
C LEU A 160 -15.61 0.12 16.53
N TRP A 161 -14.68 -0.79 16.28
CA TRP A 161 -14.91 -2.06 15.60
C TRP A 161 -14.76 -3.18 16.63
N PRO A 162 -15.51 -4.28 16.53
CA PRO A 162 -15.22 -5.48 17.30
C PRO A 162 -13.85 -6.03 16.87
N GLY A 163 -12.80 -5.59 17.56
CA GLY A 163 -11.41 -6.00 17.36
C GLY A 163 -10.49 -4.81 17.09
N ALA A 164 -9.81 -4.34 18.13
CA ALA A 164 -8.75 -3.34 18.09
C ALA A 164 -7.63 -3.72 17.11
N ILE A 165 -6.76 -2.75 16.80
CA ILE A 165 -5.46 -3.05 16.17
C ILE A 165 -4.70 -3.96 17.13
N ALA A 166 -4.42 -5.17 16.70
CA ALA A 166 -3.81 -6.21 17.51
C ALA A 166 -2.73 -6.99 16.72
N PRO A 167 -1.72 -7.52 17.43
CA PRO A 167 -0.76 -8.47 16.90
C PRO A 167 -1.41 -9.77 16.37
N GLY A 168 -0.69 -10.49 15.52
CA GLY A 168 -1.12 -11.75 14.90
C GLY A 168 -2.03 -11.58 13.68
N HIS A 169 -2.11 -10.37 13.13
CA HIS A 169 -3.01 -10.04 12.03
C HIS A 169 -2.29 -9.38 10.85
N SER A 170 -2.85 -9.56 9.65
CA SER A 170 -2.38 -8.88 8.44
C SER A 170 -3.20 -7.63 8.23
N TYR A 171 -2.53 -6.51 7.98
CA TYR A 171 -3.19 -5.24 7.66
C TYR A 171 -2.78 -4.78 6.27
N GLN A 172 -3.76 -4.34 5.50
CA GLN A 172 -3.57 -3.76 4.18
C GLN A 172 -4.02 -2.29 4.22
N LEU A 173 -3.09 -1.37 3.94
CA LEU A 173 -3.37 0.06 3.84
C LEU A 173 -3.22 0.52 2.39
N LYS A 174 -4.21 1.23 1.87
CA LYS A 174 -4.16 1.83 0.53
C LYS A 174 -4.76 3.21 0.52
N VAL A 175 -4.28 4.02 -0.41
CA VAL A 175 -4.69 5.42 -0.58
C VAL A 175 -5.16 5.62 -2.01
N ARG A 176 -6.16 6.48 -2.21
CA ARG A 176 -6.53 7.00 -3.54
C ARG A 176 -6.76 8.49 -3.46
N GLY A 177 -6.29 9.20 -4.48
CA GLY A 177 -6.59 10.60 -4.68
C GLY A 177 -7.95 10.77 -5.36
N CYS A 178 -8.66 11.83 -4.99
CA CYS A 178 -9.96 12.15 -5.55
C CYS A 178 -10.12 13.66 -5.76
N HIS A 179 -10.78 14.05 -6.85
CA HIS A 179 -11.22 15.44 -7.06
C HIS A 179 -12.47 15.75 -6.25
N SER A 180 -13.34 14.76 -6.04
CA SER A 180 -14.53 14.88 -5.20
C SER A 180 -14.70 13.64 -4.31
N HIS A 181 -15.81 13.51 -3.59
CA HIS A 181 -16.04 12.32 -2.77
C HIS A 181 -16.24 11.03 -3.60
N TYR A 182 -16.70 11.14 -4.84
CA TYR A 182 -17.02 9.99 -5.70
C TYR A 182 -16.14 9.90 -6.95
N ASP A 183 -15.35 10.94 -7.22
CA ASP A 183 -14.51 11.03 -8.42
C ASP A 183 -13.04 10.81 -8.06
N CYS A 184 -12.57 9.58 -8.25
CA CYS A 184 -11.21 9.11 -7.94
C CYS A 184 -10.63 8.38 -9.17
N PRO A 185 -10.23 9.11 -10.23
CA PRO A 185 -10.02 8.55 -11.57
C PRO A 185 -8.89 7.50 -11.64
N GLU A 186 -7.88 7.61 -10.79
CA GLU A 186 -6.69 6.78 -10.84
C GLU A 186 -6.85 5.50 -10.03
N GLY A 187 -7.86 5.41 -9.16
CA GLY A 187 -8.07 4.26 -8.30
C GLY A 187 -7.05 4.17 -7.15
N TRP A 188 -6.95 2.98 -6.55
CA TRP A 188 -6.12 2.75 -5.37
C TRP A 188 -4.63 2.58 -5.71
N THR A 189 -3.76 3.03 -4.82
CA THR A 189 -2.33 2.71 -4.84
C THR A 189 -2.10 1.21 -4.64
N ILE A 190 -0.89 0.76 -4.95
CA ILE A 190 -0.38 -0.50 -4.43
C ILE A 190 -0.52 -0.49 -2.89
N PRO A 191 -1.04 -1.56 -2.28
CA PRO A 191 -1.21 -1.61 -0.84
C PRO A 191 0.12 -1.72 -0.09
N VAL A 192 0.19 -1.04 1.04
CA VAL A 192 1.16 -1.33 2.11
C VAL A 192 0.63 -2.49 2.94
N TRP A 193 1.45 -3.51 3.13
CA TRP A 193 1.18 -4.66 3.97
C TRP A 193 1.96 -4.57 5.27
N LEU A 194 1.27 -4.73 6.38
CA LEU A 194 1.85 -4.80 7.70
C LEU A 194 1.45 -6.12 8.36
N TRP A 195 2.42 -6.77 9.00
CA TRP A 195 2.23 -7.95 9.82
C TRP A 195 3.00 -7.77 11.12
N PHE A 196 2.29 -7.87 12.23
CA PHE A 196 2.84 -7.82 13.57
C PHE A 196 1.89 -8.51 14.52
#